data_AF-A0A8I0LC57-F1
#
_entry.id   AF-A0A8I0LC57-F1
#
_cell.length_a   1.000
_cell.length_b   1.000
_cell.length_c   1.000
_cell.angle_alpha   90.00
_cell.angle_beta   90.00
_cell.angle_gamma   90.00
#
_symmetry.space_group_name_H-M   'P 1'
#
loop_
_entity.id
_entity.type
_entity.pdbx_description
1 polymer ?
#
loop_
_entity_poly.entity_id
_entity_poly.type
_entity_poly.pdbx_seq_one_letter_code
_entity_poly.pdbx_strand_id
1 'polypeptide(L)'
;SKQLTEKQRYTLREVIEKEALAWAVGVVSPEEIDKINIPNASFLAMHRAVDQLNVRPQHLLIDGNRFKKYRDLPHTTVVKGDGKYLSIA
;
A
#
# COMPACT_ATOMS: atom_id res chain seq x y z
N SER A 1 4.19 -2.38 -10.30
CA SER A 1 4.84 -2.97 -11.49
C SER A 1 5.65 -1.97 -12.33
N LYS A 2 6.99 -2.04 -12.25
CA LYS A 2 7.93 -1.25 -13.10
C LYS A 2 8.16 -1.87 -14.49
N GLN A 3 7.56 -3.03 -14.76
CA GLN A 3 7.73 -3.80 -16.00
C GLN A 3 6.61 -3.53 -17.03
N LEU A 4 5.57 -2.78 -16.65
CA LEU A 4 4.40 -2.53 -17.48
C LEU A 4 4.40 -1.10 -18.03
N THR A 5 3.90 -0.95 -19.25
CA THR A 5 3.63 0.36 -19.85
C THR A 5 2.53 1.10 -19.09
N GLU A 6 2.50 2.42 -19.21
CA GLU A 6 1.44 3.25 -18.61
C GLU A 6 0.04 2.79 -19.02
N LYS A 7 -0.18 2.50 -20.30
CA LYS A 7 -1.45 2.00 -20.82
C LYS A 7 -1.87 0.69 -20.13
N GLN A 8 -0.93 -0.26 -19.99
CA GLN A 8 -1.20 -1.53 -19.29
C GLN A 8 -1.53 -1.33 -17.81
N ARG A 9 -0.87 -0.37 -17.13
CA ARG A 9 -1.16 -0.04 -15.72
C ARG A 9 -2.58 0.48 -15.54
N TYR A 10 -3.06 1.37 -16.42
CA TYR A 10 -4.43 1.87 -16.33
C TYR A 10 -5.47 0.79 -16.61
N THR A 11 -5.22 -0.08 -17.59
CA THR A 11 -6.13 -1.22 -17.85
C THR A 11 -6.21 -2.16 -16.65
N LEU A 12 -5.07 -2.51 -16.04
CA LEU A 12 -5.07 -3.39 -14.86
C LEU A 12 -5.67 -2.72 -13.63
N ARG A 13 -5.50 -1.40 -13.48
CA ARG A 13 -6.11 -0.65 -12.39
C ARG A 13 -7.63 -0.83 -12.38
N GLU A 14 -8.28 -0.67 -13.53
CA GLU A 14 -9.75 -0.85 -13.63
C GLU A 14 -10.19 -2.26 -13.24
N VAL A 15 -9.41 -3.28 -13.60
CA VAL A 15 -9.70 -4.67 -13.24
C VAL A 15 -9.55 -4.86 -11.72
N ILE A 16 -8.44 -4.39 -11.14
CA ILE A 16 -8.17 -4.52 -9.71
C ILE A 16 -9.22 -3.78 -8.88
N GLU A 17 -9.58 -2.55 -9.26
CA GLU A 17 -10.58 -1.76 -8.53
C GLU A 17 -11.98 -2.40 -8.56
N LYS A 18 -12.32 -3.17 -9.61
CA LYS A 18 -13.60 -3.88 -9.74
C LYS A 18 -13.60 -5.22 -9.01
N GLU A 19 -12.51 -5.97 -9.09
CA GLU A 19 -12.42 -7.35 -8.58
C GLU A 19 -11.95 -7.43 -7.11
N ALA A 20 -11.30 -6.39 -6.60
CA ALA A 20 -10.83 -6.36 -5.22
C ALA A 20 -11.98 -6.24 -4.21
N LEU A 21 -11.91 -6.99 -3.11
CA LEU A 21 -12.87 -6.92 -2.01
C LEU A 21 -12.93 -5.52 -1.37
N ALA A 22 -11.78 -4.85 -1.29
CA ALA A 22 -11.66 -3.45 -0.88
C ALA A 22 -10.33 -2.89 -1.38
N TRP A 23 -10.31 -1.60 -1.73
CA TRP A 23 -9.11 -0.87 -2.06
C TRP A 23 -9.22 0.56 -1.55
N ALA A 24 -8.08 1.20 -1.32
CA ALA A 24 -7.99 2.59 -0.88
C ALA A 24 -6.62 3.18 -1.23
N VAL A 25 -6.55 4.51 -1.35
CA VAL A 25 -5.32 5.24 -1.62
C VAL A 25 -5.06 6.22 -0.48
N GLY A 26 -3.90 6.08 0.16
CA GLY A 26 -3.41 7.04 1.14
C GLY A 26 -2.46 8.03 0.49
N VAL A 27 -2.70 9.32 0.69
CA VAL A 27 -1.86 10.41 0.16
C VAL A 27 -1.31 11.21 1.34
N VAL A 28 -0.06 11.67 1.20
CA VAL A 28 0.61 12.57 2.13
C VAL A 28 1.17 13.73 1.31
N SER A 29 0.89 14.96 1.73
CA SER A 29 1.29 16.14 0.96
C SER A 29 2.79 16.45 1.13
N PRO A 30 3.42 17.18 0.20
CA PRO A 30 4.80 17.63 0.36
C PRO A 30 5.04 18.38 1.67
N GLU A 31 4.09 19.23 2.09
CA GLU A 31 4.18 19.98 3.35
C GLU A 31 4.13 19.09 4.59
N GLU A 32 3.43 17.96 4.52
CA GLU A 32 3.44 16.94 5.57
C GLU A 32 4.75 16.15 5.56
N ILE A 33 5.26 15.79 4.37
CA ILE A 33 6.55 15.12 4.19
C ILE A 33 7.67 15.95 4.82
N ASP A 34 7.68 17.26 4.58
CA ASP A 34 8.70 18.16 5.11
C ASP A 34 8.72 18.17 6.65
N LYS A 35 7.58 17.94 7.31
CA LYS A 35 7.47 17.88 8.77
C LYS A 35 7.93 16.55 9.35
N ILE A 36 7.65 15.45 8.66
CA ILE A 36 7.80 14.10 9.23
C ILE A 36 8.92 13.27 8.60
N ASN A 37 9.50 13.72 7.49
CA ASN A 37 10.43 13.04 6.57
C ASN A 37 9.83 11.94 5.68
N ILE A 38 10.54 11.62 4.60
CA ILE A 38 10.13 10.64 3.57
C ILE A 38 9.80 9.25 4.16
N PRO A 39 10.65 8.61 4.99
CA PRO A 39 10.30 7.32 5.59
C PRO A 39 9.00 7.31 6.39
N ASN A 40 8.77 8.33 7.22
CA ASN A 40 7.55 8.40 8.02
C ASN A 40 6.32 8.74 7.19
N ALA A 41 6.47 9.54 6.14
CA ALA A 41 5.41 9.82 5.19
C ALA A 41 4.92 8.56 4.48
N SER A 42 5.83 7.65 4.11
CA SER A 42 5.43 6.35 3.55
C SER A 42 4.57 5.53 4.52
N PHE A 43 4.92 5.48 5.81
CA PHE A 43 4.10 4.79 6.81
C PHE A 43 2.75 5.48 7.03
N LEU A 44 2.73 6.81 7.08
CA LEU A 44 1.50 7.58 7.24
C LEU A 44 0.54 7.35 6.06
N ALA A 45 1.06 7.34 4.82
CA ALA A 45 0.28 7.03 3.64
C ALA A 45 -0.33 5.61 3.73
N MET A 46 0.46 4.61 4.11
CA MET A 46 -0.03 3.24 4.28
C MET A 46 -1.10 3.14 5.38
N HIS A 47 -0.92 3.82 6.51
CA HIS A 47 -1.90 3.85 7.60
C HIS A 47 -3.21 4.51 7.14
N ARG A 48 -3.13 5.63 6.42
CA ARG A 48 -4.30 6.30 5.81
C ARG A 48 -5.02 5.43 4.79
N ALA A 49 -4.29 4.63 4.03
CA ALA A 49 -4.89 3.69 3.09
C ALA A 49 -5.68 2.60 3.83
N VAL A 50 -5.08 2.01 4.88
CA VAL A 50 -5.76 0.97 5.69
C VAL A 50 -7.02 1.52 6.37
N ASP A 51 -7.02 2.77 6.83
CA ASP A 51 -8.20 3.40 7.46
C ASP A 51 -9.37 3.64 6.50
N GLN A 52 -9.08 3.78 5.21
CA GLN A 52 -10.08 4.01 4.18
C GLN A 52 -10.63 2.71 3.56
N LEU A 53 -10.10 1.55 3.96
CA LEU A 53 -10.63 0.27 3.50
C LEU A 53 -12.01 0.01 4.12
N ASN A 54 -13.01 -0.20 3.27
CA ASN A 54 -14.36 -0.59 3.72
C ASN A 54 -14.37 -1.96 4.43
N VAL A 55 -13.38 -2.82 4.13
CA VAL A 55 -13.19 -4.12 4.78
C VAL A 55 -11.95 -4.04 5.65
N ARG A 56 -12.11 -4.28 6.96
CA ARG A 56 -10.99 -4.31 7.90
C ARG A 56 -10.16 -5.59 7.69
N PRO A 57 -8.88 -5.50 7.29
CA PRO A 57 -8.03 -6.67 7.12
C PRO A 57 -7.71 -7.30 8.47
N GLN A 58 -7.42 -8.60 8.48
CA GLN A 58 -6.94 -9.32 9.68
C GLN A 58 -5.41 -9.33 9.78
N HIS A 59 -4.71 -9.14 8.65
CA HIS A 59 -3.25 -9.14 8.57
C HIS A 59 -2.80 -8.26 7.41
N LEU A 60 -1.70 -7.53 7.59
CA LEU A 60 -1.13 -6.65 6.56
C LEU A 60 0.13 -7.27 5.95
N LEU A 61 0.16 -7.41 4.63
CA LEU A 61 1.37 -7.77 3.89
C LEU A 61 1.97 -6.49 3.30
N ILE A 62 3.19 -6.13 3.72
CA ILE A 62 3.82 -4.87 3.36
C ILE A 62 5.06 -5.15 2.50
N ASP A 63 5.14 -4.54 1.33
CA ASP A 63 6.35 -4.57 0.50
C ASP A 63 7.42 -3.66 1.08
N GLY A 64 8.48 -4.26 1.62
CA GLY A 64 9.56 -3.52 2.25
C GLY A 64 10.22 -4.30 3.39
N ASN A 65 11.21 -3.68 4.00
CA ASN A 65 11.96 -4.24 5.14
C ASN A 65 11.54 -3.65 6.49
N ARG A 66 10.68 -2.63 6.50
CA ARG A 66 10.27 -1.91 7.70
C ARG A 66 8.81 -1.49 7.55
N PHE A 67 8.06 -1.63 8.63
CA PHE A 67 6.70 -1.09 8.76
C PHE A 67 6.49 -0.68 10.22
N LYS A 68 5.81 0.46 10.43
CA LYS A 68 5.37 0.84 11.77
C LYS A 68 4.07 0.11 12.07
N LYS A 69 4.07 -0.68 13.14
CA LYS A 69 2.89 -1.41 13.62
C LYS A 69 1.67 -0.49 13.58
N TYR A 70 0.61 -0.96 12.93
CA TYR A 70 -0.61 -0.21 12.78
C TYR A 70 -1.69 -0.76 13.72
N ARG A 71 -1.96 -0.03 14.81
CA ARG A 71 -2.87 -0.46 15.88
C ARG A 71 -2.55 -1.89 16.33
N ASP A 72 -3.55 -2.75 16.42
CA ASP A 72 -3.41 -4.18 16.76
C ASP A 72 -3.33 -5.09 15.53
N LEU A 73 -3.18 -4.54 14.32
CA LEU A 73 -3.10 -5.35 13.12
C LEU A 73 -1.72 -6.02 13.02
N PRO A 74 -1.66 -7.36 12.98
CA PRO A 74 -0.43 -8.05 12.67
C PRO A 74 -0.01 -7.71 11.25
N HIS A 75 1.29 -7.63 11.03
CA HIS A 75 1.85 -7.32 9.72
C HIS A 75 3.08 -8.18 9.45
N THR A 76 3.31 -8.47 8.18
CA THR A 76 4.51 -9.11 7.69
C THR A 76 5.14 -8.22 6.64
N THR A 77 6.39 -7.83 6.87
CA THR A 77 7.18 -7.10 5.87
C THR A 77 7.90 -8.10 4.98
N VAL A 78 7.71 -7.99 3.67
CA VAL A 78 8.34 -8.84 2.67
C VAL A 78 9.26 -7.98 1.82
N VAL A 79 10.57 -8.24 1.87
CA VAL A 79 11.54 -7.56 1.00
C VAL A 79 11.45 -8.17 -0.40
N LYS A 80 11.16 -7.35 -1.43
CA LYS A 80 10.85 -7.80 -2.81
C LYS A 80 9.54 -8.61 -2.89
N GLY A 81 8.50 -8.12 -2.21
CA GLY A 81 7.19 -8.77 -2.22
C GLY A 81 6.53 -8.76 -3.59
N ASP A 82 6.82 -7.73 -4.40
CA ASP A 82 6.41 -7.57 -5.80
C ASP A 82 6.76 -8.76 -6.71
N GLY A 83 7.83 -9.49 -6.39
CA GLY A 83 8.23 -10.71 -7.10
C GLY A 83 7.74 -12.03 -6.51
N LYS A 84 7.08 -12.02 -5.34
CA LYS A 84 6.75 -13.25 -4.57
C LYS A 84 5.28 -13.44 -4.25
N TYR A 85 4.48 -12.38 -4.13
CA TYR A 85 3.07 -12.50 -3.75
C TYR A 85 2.18 -11.68 -4.70
N LEU A 86 1.16 -12.34 -5.27
CA LEU A 86 0.13 -11.70 -6.10
C LEU A 86 -0.62 -10.58 -5.38
N SER A 87 -0.76 -10.67 -4.05
CA SER A 87 -1.37 -9.62 -3.23
C SER A 87 -0.52 -8.34 -3.10
N ILE A 88 0.73 -8.37 -3.56
CA ILE A 88 1.70 -7.26 -3.48
C ILE A 88 2.08 -6.73 -4.89
N ALA A 89 1.84 -7.51 -5.96
CA ALA A 89 2.30 -7.25 -7.34
C ALA A 89 1.52 -6.17 -8.11
#